data_AF-A0A9P1GXF0-F1
#
_entry.id   AF-A0A9P1GXF0-F1
#
_cell.length_a   1.000
_cell.length_b   1.000
_cell.length_c   1.000
_cell.angle_alpha   90.00
_cell.angle_beta   90.00
_cell.angle_gamma   90.00
#
_symmetry.space_group_name_H-M   'P 1'
#
loop_
_entity.id
_entity.type
_entity.pdbx_description
1 polymer ?
#
loop_
_entity_poly.entity_id
_entity_poly.type
_entity_poly.pdbx_seq_one_letter_code
_entity_poly.pdbx_strand_id
1 'polypeptide(L)'
;MTTNLKNGGTVEQKKKEAEKAQREREKKAAEDAKREAELLMNKPAQIQKVPFGVDPKTVMERKTEKRSLYTDTRAEEEEVKKVETSADWDEEKLRSVVLSKKGNQKTTTDKVCKYFVTAIEDGKYGWFWTCPNGGDKCMYKHALPPGFVLKTKEQRAAEKALMDKSPLKTLTLEEFLESERHKLTGTLTPVTPESFEKWKKDRLSKKAAEEQAIKAKEATGRASSRKLRQETEAIRERKEEERLATLHGDVAPNDADGGTAGV
;
A
#
# COMPACT_ATOMS: atom_id res chain seq x y z
N MET A 1 20.38 41.90 -30.14
CA MET A 1 19.88 41.79 -28.75
C MET A 1 18.56 42.53 -28.75
N THR A 2 17.38 41.99 -28.48
CA THR A 2 16.97 41.13 -27.36
C THR A 2 15.61 40.51 -27.70
N THR A 3 15.43 39.22 -27.46
CA THR A 3 14.11 38.59 -27.35
C THR A 3 13.93 38.21 -25.89
N ASN A 4 13.01 38.86 -25.18
CA ASN A 4 12.64 38.46 -23.82
C ASN A 4 11.12 38.41 -23.64
N LEU A 5 10.72 37.33 -22.98
CA LEU A 5 9.40 36.80 -22.67
C LEU A 5 8.38 37.84 -22.13
N LYS A 6 7.11 37.70 -22.54
CA LYS A 6 5.95 38.18 -21.76
C LYS A 6 5.13 36.98 -21.30
N ASN A 7 5.46 36.46 -20.12
CA ASN A 7 4.69 35.43 -19.40
C ASN A 7 3.89 36.10 -18.27
N GLY A 8 2.81 36.79 -18.60
CA GLY A 8 2.01 37.58 -17.66
C GLY A 8 0.66 36.94 -17.31
N GLY A 9 0.60 36.24 -16.18
CA GLY A 9 -0.63 35.83 -15.49
C GLY A 9 -0.28 35.58 -14.02
N THR A 10 -1.08 36.08 -13.08
CA THR A 10 -0.78 35.96 -11.64
C THR A 10 -0.77 34.49 -11.20
N VAL A 11 0.03 34.16 -10.18
CA VAL A 11 0.26 32.78 -9.72
C VAL A 11 -1.05 32.08 -9.35
N GLU A 12 -2.03 32.81 -8.82
CA GLU A 12 -3.36 32.28 -8.51
C GLU A 12 -4.19 31.95 -9.76
N GLN A 13 -4.10 32.76 -10.82
CA GLN A 13 -4.81 32.48 -12.08
C GLN A 13 -4.25 31.22 -12.74
N LYS A 14 -2.92 31.05 -12.75
CA LYS A 14 -2.27 29.84 -13.28
C LYS A 14 -2.61 28.58 -12.48
N LYS A 15 -2.74 28.69 -11.14
CA LYS A 15 -3.19 27.58 -10.29
C LYS A 15 -4.66 27.22 -10.55
N LYS A 16 -5.53 28.22 -10.70
CA LYS A 16 -6.96 28.01 -10.99
C LYS A 16 -7.20 27.41 -12.37
N GLU A 17 -6.42 27.82 -13.38
CA GLU A 17 -6.45 27.21 -14.72
C GLU A 17 -5.88 25.79 -14.72
N ALA A 18 -4.80 25.53 -13.98
CA ALA A 18 -4.25 24.19 -13.83
C ALA A 18 -5.21 23.23 -13.11
N GLU A 19 -5.87 23.68 -12.05
CA GLU A 19 -6.87 22.89 -11.32
C GLU A 19 -8.12 22.62 -12.17
N LYS A 20 -8.60 23.62 -12.92
CA LYS A 20 -9.71 23.45 -13.87
C LYS A 20 -9.34 22.45 -14.97
N ALA A 21 -8.12 22.53 -15.51
CA ALA A 21 -7.62 21.60 -16.51
C ALA A 21 -7.42 20.18 -15.94
N GLN A 22 -7.00 20.03 -14.69
CA GLN A 22 -6.92 18.72 -14.01
C GLN A 22 -8.31 18.12 -13.81
N ARG A 23 -9.27 18.90 -13.32
CA ARG A 23 -10.65 18.43 -13.11
C ARG A 23 -11.37 18.06 -14.40
N GLU A 24 -11.08 18.77 -15.49
CA GLU A 24 -11.61 18.44 -16.82
C GLU A 24 -10.98 17.17 -17.39
N ARG A 25 -9.67 16.96 -17.19
CA ARG A 25 -8.98 15.71 -17.56
C ARG A 25 -9.48 14.51 -16.74
N GLU A 26 -9.71 14.68 -15.44
CA GLU A 26 -10.25 13.63 -14.57
C GLU A 26 -11.71 13.29 -14.94
N LYS A 27 -12.54 14.29 -15.25
CA LYS A 27 -13.91 14.05 -15.73
C LYS A 27 -13.93 13.32 -17.07
N LYS A 28 -13.04 13.67 -17.99
CA LYS A 28 -12.90 12.99 -19.27
C LYS A 28 -12.41 11.55 -19.09
N ALA A 29 -11.40 11.33 -18.25
CA ALA A 29 -10.92 9.99 -17.92
C ALA A 29 -12.01 9.14 -17.24
N ALA A 30 -12.85 9.74 -16.39
CA ALA A 30 -13.97 9.04 -15.76
C ALA A 30 -15.12 8.74 -16.74
N GLU A 31 -15.39 9.59 -17.74
CA GLU A 31 -16.36 9.30 -18.80
C GLU A 31 -15.83 8.19 -19.73
N ASP A 32 -14.57 8.27 -20.15
CA ASP A 32 -13.94 7.28 -21.01
C ASP A 32 -13.88 5.91 -20.31
N ALA A 33 -13.54 5.87 -19.02
CA ALA A 33 -13.57 4.63 -18.23
C ALA A 33 -14.99 4.05 -18.08
N LYS A 34 -16.02 4.91 -17.97
CA LYS A 34 -17.42 4.46 -17.96
C LYS A 34 -17.86 3.92 -19.32
N ARG A 35 -17.48 4.59 -20.41
CA ARG A 35 -17.76 4.14 -21.78
C ARG A 35 -17.06 2.80 -22.07
N GLU A 36 -15.81 2.64 -21.63
CA GLU A 36 -15.07 1.38 -21.78
C GLU A 36 -15.70 0.25 -20.95
N ALA A 37 -16.09 0.53 -19.70
CA ALA A 37 -16.78 -0.44 -18.84
C ALA A 37 -18.15 -0.84 -19.40
N GLU A 38 -18.91 0.11 -19.96
CA GLU A 38 -20.19 -0.16 -20.60
C GLU A 38 -20.01 -1.00 -21.88
N LEU A 39 -18.97 -0.72 -22.68
CA LEU A 39 -18.64 -1.51 -23.87
C LEU A 39 -18.24 -2.95 -23.50
N LEU A 40 -17.53 -3.13 -22.37
CA LEU A 40 -17.14 -4.46 -21.88
C LEU A 40 -18.33 -5.24 -21.34
N MET A 41 -19.25 -4.59 -20.62
CA MET A 41 -20.45 -5.24 -20.07
C MET A 41 -21.49 -5.58 -21.14
N ASN A 42 -21.65 -4.74 -22.16
CA ASN A 42 -22.59 -4.99 -23.26
C ASN A 42 -22.00 -5.81 -24.41
N LYS A 43 -20.75 -6.30 -24.29
CA LYS A 43 -20.16 -7.19 -25.30
C LYS A 43 -20.90 -8.53 -25.26
N PRO A 44 -21.66 -8.89 -26.31
CA PRO A 44 -22.42 -10.13 -26.30
C PRO A 44 -21.47 -11.32 -26.22
N ALA A 45 -21.75 -12.24 -25.29
CA ALA A 45 -21.03 -13.49 -25.19
C ALA A 45 -21.10 -14.21 -26.55
N GLN A 46 -19.98 -14.33 -27.24
CA GLN A 46 -19.90 -15.13 -28.46
C GLN A 46 -20.13 -16.60 -28.07
N ILE A 47 -21.37 -17.06 -28.24
CA ILE A 47 -21.74 -18.46 -28.12
C ILE A 47 -20.93 -19.22 -29.18
N GLN A 48 -19.91 -19.94 -28.73
CA GLN A 48 -19.17 -20.87 -29.57
C GLN A 48 -20.17 -21.93 -30.06
N LYS A 49 -20.42 -21.95 -31.38
CA LYS A 49 -21.22 -23.04 -31.98
C LYS A 49 -20.38 -24.31 -31.87
N VAL A 50 -20.66 -25.11 -30.84
CA VAL A 50 -20.16 -26.47 -30.75
C VAL A 50 -20.99 -27.30 -31.75
N PRO A 51 -20.39 -27.92 -32.78
CA PRO A 51 -21.12 -28.79 -33.69
C PRO A 51 -21.78 -29.92 -32.92
N PHE A 52 -23.04 -30.22 -33.25
CA PHE A 52 -23.82 -31.28 -32.61
C PHE A 52 -23.10 -32.63 -32.76
N GLY A 53 -22.75 -33.26 -31.64
CA GLY A 53 -22.07 -34.56 -31.59
C GLY A 53 -20.58 -34.54 -31.19
N VAL A 54 -20.00 -33.38 -30.84
CA VAL A 54 -18.62 -33.29 -30.34
C VAL A 54 -18.62 -32.95 -28.85
N ASP A 55 -18.08 -33.86 -28.02
CA ASP A 55 -17.97 -33.66 -26.57
C ASP A 55 -17.18 -32.38 -26.23
N PRO A 56 -17.69 -31.49 -25.36
CA PRO A 56 -17.11 -30.17 -25.07
C PRO A 56 -15.64 -30.21 -24.61
N LYS A 57 -15.18 -31.34 -24.07
CA LYS A 57 -13.80 -31.54 -23.60
C LYS A 57 -12.79 -31.69 -24.74
N THR A 58 -13.22 -32.13 -25.92
CA THR A 58 -12.33 -32.38 -27.07
C THR A 58 -12.07 -31.15 -27.95
N VAL A 59 -12.92 -30.12 -27.84
CA VAL A 59 -12.78 -28.84 -28.57
C VAL A 59 -11.75 -27.92 -27.92
N MET A 60 -11.51 -28.05 -26.61
CA MET A 60 -10.53 -27.22 -25.90
C MET A 60 -9.07 -27.67 -26.11
N GLU A 61 -8.81 -28.80 -26.78
CA GLU A 61 -7.49 -29.43 -26.78
C GLU A 61 -6.69 -29.34 -28.09
N ARG A 62 -7.17 -28.68 -29.16
CA ARG A 62 -6.40 -28.64 -30.42
C ARG A 62 -6.48 -27.33 -31.18
N LYS A 63 -5.74 -26.33 -30.70
CA LYS A 63 -5.02 -25.35 -31.53
C LYS A 63 -3.67 -24.99 -30.90
N THR A 64 -2.85 -26.00 -30.59
CA THR A 64 -1.41 -25.78 -30.57
C THR A 64 -0.96 -25.92 -32.02
N GLU A 65 -0.43 -24.84 -32.60
CA GLU A 65 0.25 -24.91 -33.88
C GLU A 65 1.30 -26.01 -33.78
N LYS A 66 1.28 -26.97 -34.72
CA LYS A 66 2.23 -28.07 -34.72
C LYS A 66 3.62 -27.46 -34.79
N ARG A 67 4.35 -27.51 -33.66
CA ARG A 67 5.76 -27.07 -33.57
C ARG A 67 6.52 -27.70 -34.72
N SER A 68 7.04 -26.85 -35.60
CA SER A 68 7.76 -27.30 -36.80
C SER A 68 8.95 -28.15 -36.35
N LEU A 69 9.05 -29.36 -36.92
CA LEU A 69 10.06 -30.37 -36.59
C LEU A 69 11.51 -29.87 -36.82
N TYR A 70 11.68 -28.81 -37.63
CA TYR A 70 12.97 -28.26 -38.03
C TYR A 70 13.30 -26.91 -37.38
N THR A 71 12.40 -26.36 -36.55
CA THR A 71 12.64 -25.11 -35.83
C THR A 71 12.55 -25.38 -34.33
N ASP A 72 13.70 -25.39 -33.65
CA ASP A 72 13.72 -25.58 -32.21
C ASP A 72 13.35 -24.29 -31.48
N THR A 73 12.06 -24.10 -31.20
CA THR A 73 11.56 -22.96 -30.41
C THR A 73 12.07 -22.97 -28.96
N ARG A 74 12.82 -23.99 -28.52
CA ARG A 74 13.37 -24.06 -27.15
C ARG A 74 14.43 -22.98 -26.94
N ALA A 75 15.21 -22.67 -27.97
CA ALA A 75 16.21 -21.62 -27.91
C ALA A 75 15.54 -20.24 -27.74
N GLU A 76 14.52 -19.93 -28.55
CA GLU A 76 13.76 -18.69 -28.42
C GLU A 76 12.96 -18.62 -27.11
N GLU A 77 12.34 -19.72 -26.67
CA GLU A 77 11.67 -19.80 -25.36
C GLU A 77 12.66 -19.65 -24.19
N GLU A 78 13.89 -20.14 -24.30
CA GLU A 78 14.93 -19.93 -23.30
C GLU A 78 15.43 -18.47 -23.29
N GLU A 79 15.60 -17.84 -24.45
CA GLU A 79 15.96 -16.43 -24.54
C GLU A 79 14.85 -15.53 -23.96
N VAL A 80 13.58 -15.79 -24.26
CA VAL A 80 12.44 -15.06 -23.65
C VAL A 80 12.39 -15.29 -22.13
N LYS A 81 12.60 -16.51 -21.65
CA LYS A 81 12.64 -16.80 -20.19
C LYS A 81 13.84 -16.18 -19.46
N LYS A 82 14.96 -15.94 -20.15
CA LYS A 82 16.12 -15.21 -19.60
C LYS A 82 15.86 -13.71 -19.52
N VAL A 83 15.06 -13.17 -20.43
CA VAL A 83 14.69 -11.75 -20.47
C VAL A 83 13.46 -11.43 -19.61
N GLU A 84 12.58 -12.40 -19.34
CA GLU A 84 11.47 -12.27 -18.38
C GLU A 84 11.99 -12.08 -16.94
N THR A 85 12.35 -10.84 -16.62
CA THR A 85 12.55 -10.39 -15.25
C THR A 85 11.18 -10.17 -14.61
N SER A 86 11.03 -10.48 -13.32
CA SER A 86 9.75 -10.33 -12.59
C SER A 86 9.21 -8.91 -12.50
N ALA A 87 9.84 -7.96 -13.18
CA ALA A 87 9.38 -6.60 -13.38
C ALA A 87 8.06 -6.53 -14.19
N ASP A 88 7.82 -7.50 -15.07
CA ASP A 88 6.61 -7.56 -15.92
C ASP A 88 5.55 -8.55 -15.40
N TRP A 89 5.71 -9.05 -14.17
CA TRP A 89 4.81 -10.05 -13.60
C TRP A 89 3.79 -9.43 -12.65
N ASP A 90 2.51 -9.72 -12.89
CA ASP A 90 1.42 -9.35 -11.99
C ASP A 90 1.54 -10.04 -10.62
N GLU A 91 0.96 -9.44 -9.59
CA GLU A 91 1.06 -9.91 -8.20
C GLU A 91 0.56 -11.36 -8.02
N GLU A 92 -0.42 -11.79 -8.82
CA GLU A 92 -0.93 -13.16 -8.81
C GLU A 92 0.06 -14.16 -9.43
N LYS A 93 0.75 -13.77 -10.53
CA LYS A 93 1.82 -14.55 -11.16
C LYS A 93 3.04 -14.64 -10.24
N LEU A 94 3.36 -13.56 -9.52
CA LEU A 94 4.42 -13.58 -8.50
C LEU A 94 4.05 -14.52 -7.34
N ARG A 95 2.81 -14.44 -6.84
CA ARG A 95 2.32 -15.31 -5.75
C ARG A 95 2.34 -16.78 -6.15
N SER A 96 1.97 -17.12 -7.38
CA SER A 96 1.98 -18.51 -7.86
C SER A 96 3.40 -19.06 -8.02
N VAL A 97 4.36 -18.26 -8.49
CA VAL A 97 5.77 -18.67 -8.57
C VAL A 97 6.41 -18.80 -7.18
N VAL A 98 6.10 -17.89 -6.25
CA VAL A 98 6.54 -18.02 -4.85
C VAL A 98 5.95 -19.26 -4.21
N LEU A 99 4.69 -19.59 -4.48
CA LEU A 99 4.04 -20.80 -3.95
C LEU A 99 4.63 -22.08 -4.56
N SER A 100 4.92 -22.11 -5.85
CA SER A 100 5.50 -23.27 -6.51
C SER A 100 6.97 -23.51 -6.11
N LYS A 101 7.73 -22.44 -5.82
CA LYS A 101 9.10 -22.53 -5.29
C LYS A 101 9.19 -22.90 -3.81
N LYS A 102 8.08 -23.04 -3.08
CA LYS A 102 8.09 -23.51 -1.67
C LYS A 102 8.49 -24.99 -1.50
N GLY A 103 8.83 -25.69 -2.57
CA GLY A 103 9.33 -27.07 -2.54
C GLY A 103 10.59 -27.23 -1.69
N ASN A 104 10.40 -27.67 -0.44
CA ASN A 104 11.41 -28.15 0.51
C ASN A 104 12.52 -27.15 0.92
N GLN A 105 12.17 -25.87 1.13
CA GLN A 105 13.12 -24.92 1.73
C GLN A 105 13.33 -25.26 3.21
N LYS A 106 14.55 -25.71 3.58
CA LYS A 106 14.92 -26.01 4.97
C LYS A 106 15.18 -24.72 5.75
N THR A 107 14.12 -23.99 6.09
CA THR A 107 14.22 -22.75 6.86
C THR A 107 14.29 -23.08 8.34
N THR A 108 15.37 -22.66 9.01
CA THR A 108 15.55 -22.81 10.47
C THR A 108 14.84 -21.70 11.26
N THR A 109 14.47 -20.59 10.61
CA THR A 109 13.85 -19.43 11.28
C THR A 109 12.55 -18.99 10.60
N ASP A 110 11.60 -18.46 11.39
CA ASP A 110 10.30 -17.96 10.91
C ASP A 110 10.36 -16.54 10.29
N LYS A 111 11.55 -15.91 10.32
CA LYS A 111 11.75 -14.58 9.76
C LYS A 111 11.88 -14.65 8.25
N VAL A 112 11.29 -13.69 7.54
CA VAL A 112 11.41 -13.54 6.09
C VAL A 112 12.82 -13.06 5.74
N CYS A 113 13.41 -13.62 4.67
CA CYS A 113 14.75 -13.24 4.23
C CYS A 113 14.77 -11.79 3.71
N LYS A 114 15.70 -10.97 4.21
CA LYS A 114 15.87 -9.57 3.76
C LYS A 114 16.10 -9.48 2.25
N TYR A 115 16.97 -10.34 1.72
CA TYR A 115 17.30 -10.34 0.28
C TYR A 115 16.12 -10.77 -0.59
N PHE A 116 15.20 -11.57 -0.07
CA PHE A 116 13.97 -11.94 -0.76
C PHE A 116 13.03 -10.73 -0.87
N VAL A 117 12.84 -9.98 0.22
CA VAL A 117 12.05 -8.74 0.20
C VAL A 117 12.65 -7.74 -0.77
N THR A 118 13.97 -7.52 -0.72
CA THR A 118 14.67 -6.62 -1.67
C THR A 118 14.58 -7.11 -3.11
N ALA A 119 14.68 -8.41 -3.38
CA ALA A 119 14.58 -8.94 -4.73
C ALA A 119 13.17 -8.78 -5.31
N ILE A 120 12.14 -8.94 -4.50
CA ILE A 120 10.76 -8.68 -4.93
C ILE A 120 10.53 -7.18 -5.12
N GLU A 121 11.04 -6.33 -4.22
CA GLU A 121 10.96 -4.88 -4.36
C GLU A 121 11.73 -4.36 -5.58
N ASP A 122 12.83 -4.99 -5.94
CA ASP A 122 13.58 -4.64 -7.14
C ASP A 122 13.01 -5.27 -8.41
N GLY A 123 11.98 -6.13 -8.32
CA GLY A 123 11.46 -6.88 -9.47
C GLY A 123 12.49 -7.84 -10.08
N LYS A 124 13.46 -8.30 -9.28
CA LYS A 124 14.51 -9.27 -9.66
C LYS A 124 14.18 -10.70 -9.22
N TYR A 125 13.08 -10.91 -8.50
CA TYR A 125 12.64 -12.22 -8.03
C TYR A 125 11.97 -13.03 -9.15
N GLY A 126 12.76 -13.78 -9.92
CA GLY A 126 12.26 -14.59 -11.04
C GLY A 126 12.57 -16.08 -10.94
N TRP A 127 12.31 -16.77 -12.05
CA TRP A 127 12.60 -18.19 -12.22
C TRP A 127 14.06 -18.54 -11.90
N PHE A 128 15.00 -17.65 -12.24
CA PHE A 128 16.43 -17.85 -12.01
C PHE A 128 16.99 -17.16 -10.76
N TRP A 129 16.14 -16.54 -9.92
CA TRP A 129 16.62 -15.86 -8.72
C TRP A 129 17.01 -16.88 -7.64
N THR A 130 18.26 -16.78 -7.19
CA THR A 130 18.81 -17.53 -6.05
C THR A 130 19.17 -16.55 -4.94
N CYS A 131 18.84 -16.90 -3.69
CA CYS A 131 19.14 -16.03 -2.57
C CYS A 131 20.66 -15.91 -2.36
N PRO A 132 21.23 -14.71 -2.25
CA PRO A 132 22.67 -14.55 -1.96
C PRO A 132 23.05 -15.04 -0.55
N ASN A 133 22.08 -15.21 0.35
CA ASN A 133 22.28 -15.73 1.71
C ASN A 133 22.14 -17.26 1.80
N GLY A 134 22.72 -17.96 0.82
CA GLY A 134 22.81 -19.42 0.81
C GLY A 134 21.83 -20.15 -0.13
N GLY A 135 21.24 -19.47 -1.12
CA GLY A 135 20.38 -20.06 -2.13
C GLY A 135 19.21 -20.81 -1.49
N ASP A 136 19.13 -22.11 -1.76
CA ASP A 136 18.11 -23.01 -1.21
C ASP A 136 18.35 -23.40 0.26
N LYS A 137 19.54 -23.12 0.81
CA LYS A 137 19.90 -23.34 2.22
C LYS A 137 19.79 -22.07 3.07
N CYS A 138 19.06 -21.06 2.59
CA CYS A 138 18.86 -19.87 3.40
C CYS A 138 18.12 -20.21 4.70
N MET A 139 18.65 -19.76 5.84
CA MET A 139 18.03 -19.96 7.16
C MET A 139 16.66 -19.26 7.30
N TYR A 140 16.38 -18.26 6.45
CA TYR A 140 15.21 -17.41 6.50
C TYR A 140 14.19 -17.79 5.42
N LYS A 141 12.90 -17.51 5.65
CA LYS A 141 11.81 -17.85 4.73
C LYS A 141 11.84 -17.03 3.44
N HIS A 142 11.74 -17.68 2.27
CA HIS A 142 11.51 -17.03 0.97
C HIS A 142 10.03 -17.07 0.58
N ALA A 143 9.18 -16.64 1.50
CA ALA A 143 7.76 -16.51 1.27
C ALA A 143 7.27 -15.22 1.91
N LEU A 144 6.41 -14.51 1.18
CA LEU A 144 5.77 -13.32 1.70
C LEU A 144 4.75 -13.72 2.76
N PRO A 145 4.69 -13.04 3.92
CA PRO A 145 3.66 -13.31 4.93
C PRO A 145 2.27 -13.15 4.34
N PRO A 146 1.28 -13.96 4.76
CA PRO A 146 -0.09 -13.82 4.29
C PRO A 146 -0.62 -12.42 4.65
N GLY A 147 -1.05 -11.65 3.66
CA GLY A 147 -1.57 -10.29 3.83
C GLY A 147 -0.58 -9.16 3.57
N PHE A 148 0.68 -9.44 3.23
CA PHE A 148 1.64 -8.41 2.82
C PHE A 148 1.36 -7.98 1.37
N VAL A 149 0.97 -6.71 1.19
CA VAL A 149 0.71 -6.10 -0.12
C VAL A 149 1.98 -5.42 -0.62
N LEU A 150 2.39 -5.76 -1.84
CA LEU A 150 3.56 -5.16 -2.46
C LEU A 150 3.26 -3.71 -2.89
N LYS A 151 4.10 -2.76 -2.47
CA LYS A 151 4.03 -1.37 -2.97
C LYS A 151 4.21 -1.37 -4.49
N THR A 152 3.38 -0.63 -5.21
CA THR A 152 3.52 -0.52 -6.67
C THR A 152 4.84 0.16 -7.04
N LYS A 153 5.34 -0.08 -8.27
CA LYS A 153 6.57 0.53 -8.78
C LYS A 153 6.55 2.06 -8.65
N GLU A 154 5.40 2.66 -8.90
CA GLU A 154 5.18 4.10 -8.78
C GLU A 154 5.18 4.58 -7.33
N GLN A 155 4.52 3.86 -6.41
CA GLN A 155 4.55 4.19 -4.98
C GLN A 155 5.96 4.09 -4.40
N ARG A 156 6.74 3.09 -4.83
CA ARG A 156 8.15 2.92 -4.42
C ARG A 156 9.05 4.02 -4.98
N ALA A 157 8.87 4.37 -6.26
CA ALA A 157 9.62 5.45 -6.88
C ALA A 157 9.27 6.81 -6.25
N ALA A 158 8.00 7.05 -5.91
CA ALA A 158 7.55 8.25 -5.23
C ALA A 158 8.10 8.35 -3.80
N GLU A 159 8.07 7.27 -3.02
CA GLU A 159 8.62 7.24 -1.65
C GLU A 159 10.15 7.40 -1.65
N LYS A 160 10.85 6.73 -2.57
CA LYS A 160 12.30 6.89 -2.74
C LYS A 160 12.67 8.29 -3.19
N ALA A 161 11.95 8.85 -4.17
CA ALA A 161 12.15 10.22 -4.59
C ALA A 161 11.84 11.22 -3.47
N LEU A 162 10.88 10.93 -2.60
CA LEU A 162 10.58 11.75 -1.42
C LEU A 162 11.69 11.66 -0.37
N MET A 163 12.24 10.47 -0.14
CA MET A 163 13.39 10.24 0.76
C MET A 163 14.67 10.89 0.23
N ASP A 164 14.94 10.79 -1.07
CA ASP A 164 16.11 11.39 -1.72
C ASP A 164 15.99 12.93 -1.82
N LYS A 165 14.76 13.47 -1.81
CA LYS A 165 14.50 14.92 -1.70
C LYS A 165 14.37 15.38 -0.25
N SER A 166 14.41 14.48 0.72
CA SER A 166 14.32 14.87 2.12
C SER A 166 15.63 15.56 2.53
N PRO A 167 15.56 16.68 3.26
CA PRO A 167 16.74 17.48 3.61
C PRO A 167 17.82 16.70 4.37
N LEU A 168 17.46 15.58 5.00
CA LEU A 168 18.37 14.70 5.74
C LEU A 168 19.32 13.89 4.85
N LYS A 169 18.98 13.71 3.56
CA LYS A 169 19.82 13.01 2.57
C LYS A 169 20.68 13.99 1.77
N THR A 170 20.15 15.18 1.49
CA THR A 170 20.77 16.17 0.59
C THR A 170 21.55 17.26 1.30
N LEU A 171 21.16 17.68 2.51
CA LEU A 171 22.04 18.50 3.33
C LEU A 171 22.99 17.54 4.02
N THR A 172 24.24 17.56 3.58
CA THR A 172 25.32 16.91 4.29
C THR A 172 25.38 17.51 5.70
N LEU A 173 25.73 16.69 6.69
CA LEU A 173 25.81 17.12 8.09
C LEU A 173 26.67 18.39 8.23
N GLU A 174 27.66 18.49 7.36
CA GLU A 174 28.62 19.56 7.19
C GLU A 174 27.97 20.88 6.75
N GLU A 175 27.08 20.88 5.75
CA GLU A 175 26.40 22.10 5.28
C GLU A 175 25.42 22.63 6.33
N PHE A 176 24.77 21.73 7.07
CA PHE A 176 23.95 22.10 8.24
C PHE A 176 24.80 22.71 9.36
N LEU A 177 25.92 22.07 9.73
CA LEU A 177 26.84 22.55 10.76
C LEU A 177 27.46 23.90 10.40
N GLU A 178 27.82 24.11 9.13
CA GLU A 178 28.33 25.39 8.64
C GLU A 178 27.26 26.49 8.74
N SER A 179 26.01 26.19 8.37
CA SER A 179 24.90 27.15 8.52
C SER A 179 24.62 27.52 9.97
N GLU A 180 24.68 26.56 10.91
CA GLU A 180 24.48 26.80 12.33
C GLU A 180 25.66 27.57 12.95
N ARG A 181 26.89 27.27 12.54
CA ARG A 181 28.07 28.02 12.97
C ARG A 181 28.04 29.48 12.52
N HIS A 182 27.57 29.74 11.29
CA HIS A 182 27.38 31.10 10.79
C HIS A 182 26.22 31.84 11.47
N LYS A 183 25.22 31.15 12.00
CA LYS A 183 24.15 31.75 12.84
C LYS A 183 24.63 32.08 14.25
N LEU A 184 25.61 31.34 14.79
CA LEU A 184 26.21 31.58 16.09
C LEU A 184 27.28 32.69 16.03
N THR A 185 26.86 33.91 15.70
CA THR A 185 27.71 35.11 15.79
C THR A 185 27.41 35.84 17.10
N GLY A 186 28.33 35.85 18.06
CA GLY A 186 28.18 36.57 19.33
C GLY A 186 29.11 36.09 20.45
N THR A 187 28.96 36.66 21.65
CA THR A 187 29.68 36.25 22.88
C THR A 187 29.21 34.87 23.34
N LEU A 188 29.92 33.83 22.91
CA LEU A 188 29.62 32.44 23.27
C LEU A 188 30.01 32.16 24.73
N THR A 189 29.18 31.38 25.42
CA THR A 189 29.52 30.86 26.75
C THR A 189 30.60 29.78 26.63
N PRO A 190 31.77 29.94 27.29
CA PRO A 190 32.79 28.92 27.27
C PRO A 190 32.28 27.66 27.95
N VAL A 191 32.62 26.50 27.38
CA VAL A 191 32.24 25.19 27.93
C VAL A 191 33.11 24.90 29.14
N THR A 192 32.71 25.40 30.30
CA THR A 192 33.26 25.05 31.61
C THR A 192 32.46 23.89 32.23
N PRO A 193 33.03 23.12 33.18
CA PRO A 193 32.31 22.03 33.84
C PRO A 193 30.96 22.47 34.43
N GLU A 194 30.91 23.64 35.06
CA GLU A 194 29.68 24.20 35.64
C GLU A 194 28.61 24.54 34.59
N SER A 195 29.03 25.07 33.42
CA SER A 195 28.12 25.35 32.31
C SER A 195 27.58 24.07 31.68
N PHE A 196 28.40 23.02 31.60
CA PHE A 196 28.03 21.71 31.07
C PHE A 196 27.04 20.98 31.97
N GLU A 197 27.21 21.06 33.30
CA GLU A 197 26.25 20.49 34.24
C GLU A 197 24.86 21.15 34.14
N LYS A 198 24.81 22.48 33.99
CA LYS A 198 23.56 23.21 33.75
C LYS A 198 22.91 22.76 32.44
N TRP A 199 23.68 22.69 31.35
CA TRP A 199 23.21 22.20 30.06
C TRP A 199 22.72 20.75 30.12
N LYS A 200 23.43 19.87 30.83
CA LYS A 200 23.06 18.46 30.98
C LYS A 200 21.76 18.29 31.76
N LYS A 201 21.58 19.06 32.84
CA LYS A 201 20.32 19.10 33.60
C LYS A 201 19.16 19.58 32.73
N ASP A 202 19.35 20.62 31.94
CA ASP A 202 18.33 21.16 31.02
C ASP A 202 17.98 20.18 29.88
N ARG A 203 18.97 19.49 29.31
CA ARG A 203 18.73 18.44 28.29
C ARG A 203 17.97 17.25 28.87
N LEU A 204 18.28 16.83 30.09
CA LEU A 204 17.60 15.73 30.76
C LEU A 204 16.17 16.12 31.14
N SER A 205 15.94 17.33 31.65
CA SER A 205 14.59 17.82 31.97
C SER A 205 13.74 17.97 30.71
N LYS A 206 14.31 18.49 29.61
CA LYS A 206 13.62 18.59 28.31
C LYS A 206 13.24 17.22 27.75
N LYS A 207 14.17 16.26 27.77
CA LYS A 207 13.90 14.89 27.32
C LYS A 207 12.80 14.22 28.17
N ALA A 208 12.86 14.38 29.49
CA ALA A 208 11.85 13.84 30.39
C ALA A 208 10.47 14.47 30.16
N ALA A 209 10.42 15.79 29.93
CA ALA A 209 9.17 16.50 29.63
C ALA A 209 8.57 16.06 28.27
N GLU A 210 9.40 15.89 27.24
CA GLU A 210 8.96 15.37 25.93
C GLU A 210 8.43 13.94 26.03
N GLU A 211 9.12 13.06 26.77
CA GLU A 211 8.68 11.68 26.99
C GLU A 211 7.37 11.62 27.80
N GLN A 212 7.23 12.45 28.83
CA GLN A 212 5.98 12.58 29.58
C GLN A 212 4.85 13.11 28.69
N ALA A 213 5.12 14.07 27.80
CA ALA A 213 4.13 14.58 26.87
C ALA A 213 3.70 13.52 25.84
N ILE A 214 4.62 12.71 25.32
CA ILE A 214 4.31 11.58 24.43
C ILE A 214 3.46 10.55 25.18
N LYS A 215 3.87 10.17 26.40
CA LYS A 215 3.12 9.22 27.23
C LYS A 215 1.72 9.72 27.59
N ALA A 216 1.56 11.02 27.85
CA ALA A 216 0.26 11.63 28.09
C ALA A 216 -0.63 11.63 26.83
N LYS A 217 -0.06 11.91 25.65
CA LYS A 217 -0.78 11.82 24.38
C LYS A 217 -1.19 10.39 24.04
N GLU A 218 -0.30 9.42 24.26
CA GLU A 218 -0.61 8.00 24.07
C GLU A 218 -1.64 7.49 25.09
N ALA A 219 -1.54 7.91 26.35
CA ALA A 219 -2.54 7.57 27.38
C ALA A 219 -3.91 8.16 27.03
N THR A 220 -3.96 9.41 26.57
CA THR A 220 -5.20 10.05 26.11
C THR A 220 -5.76 9.33 24.89
N GLY A 221 -4.93 9.00 23.90
CA GLY A 221 -5.35 8.25 22.71
C GLY A 221 -5.87 6.84 23.06
N ARG A 222 -5.19 6.13 23.96
CA ARG A 222 -5.59 4.80 24.44
C ARG A 222 -6.85 4.86 25.31
N ALA A 223 -7.05 5.91 26.10
CA ALA A 223 -8.27 6.15 26.86
C ALA A 223 -9.47 6.44 25.94
N SER A 224 -9.28 7.30 24.93
CA SER A 224 -10.31 7.56 23.92
C SER A 224 -10.70 6.29 23.15
N SER A 225 -9.72 5.46 22.76
CA SER A 225 -9.98 4.18 22.11
C SER A 225 -10.69 3.18 23.04
N ARG A 226 -10.31 3.14 24.33
CA ARG A 226 -10.98 2.29 25.33
C ARG A 226 -12.44 2.72 25.55
N LYS A 227 -12.71 4.02 25.62
CA LYS A 227 -14.07 4.56 25.77
C LYS A 227 -14.95 4.19 24.59
N LEU A 228 -14.46 4.33 23.36
CA LEU A 228 -15.19 3.93 22.16
C LEU A 228 -15.54 2.43 22.16
N ARG A 229 -14.61 1.57 22.59
CA ARG A 229 -14.89 0.12 22.73
C ARG A 229 -15.98 -0.16 23.77
N GLN A 230 -15.89 0.44 24.94
CA GLN A 230 -16.89 0.29 26.00
C GLN A 230 -18.28 0.74 25.54
N GLU A 231 -18.37 1.85 24.79
CA GLU A 231 -19.63 2.32 24.24
C GLU A 231 -20.20 1.33 23.20
N THR A 232 -19.37 0.74 22.34
CA THR A 232 -19.83 -0.29 21.40
C THR A 232 -20.28 -1.59 22.09
N GLU A 233 -19.63 -1.97 23.20
CA GLU A 233 -20.03 -3.12 24.02
C GLU A 233 -21.36 -2.85 24.72
N ALA A 234 -21.53 -1.67 25.34
CA ALA A 234 -22.79 -1.27 25.99
C ALA A 234 -23.96 -1.21 24.99
N ILE A 235 -23.74 -0.74 23.75
CA ILE A 235 -24.77 -0.75 22.71
C ILE A 235 -25.17 -2.19 22.35
N ARG A 236 -24.23 -3.13 22.35
CA ARG A 236 -24.49 -4.54 22.06
C ARG A 236 -25.26 -5.21 23.19
N GLU A 237 -24.84 -4.99 24.43
CA GLU A 237 -25.48 -5.51 25.62
C GLU A 237 -26.92 -5.00 25.73
N ARG A 238 -27.16 -3.69 25.54
CA ARG A 238 -28.52 -3.13 25.52
C ARG A 238 -29.43 -3.78 24.45
N LYS A 239 -28.89 -4.09 23.27
CA LYS A 239 -29.64 -4.79 22.21
C LYS A 239 -29.92 -6.25 22.58
N GLU A 240 -28.97 -6.89 23.25
CA GLU A 240 -29.11 -8.27 23.74
C GLU A 240 -30.14 -8.34 24.87
N GLU A 241 -30.12 -7.39 25.81
CA GLU A 241 -31.13 -7.21 26.86
C GLU A 241 -32.51 -6.95 26.27
N GLU A 242 -32.64 -6.06 25.28
CA GLU A 242 -33.90 -5.80 24.57
C GLU A 242 -34.43 -7.06 23.89
N ARG A 243 -33.55 -7.82 23.22
CA ARG A 243 -33.88 -9.11 22.61
C ARG A 243 -34.32 -10.12 23.68
N LEU A 244 -33.65 -10.16 24.82
CA LEU A 244 -33.97 -11.06 25.92
C LEU A 244 -35.29 -10.69 26.58
N ALA A 245 -35.57 -9.40 26.78
CA ALA A 245 -36.84 -8.88 27.30
C ALA A 245 -38.00 -9.21 26.36
N THR A 246 -37.81 -9.06 25.04
CA THR A 246 -38.80 -9.46 24.03
C THR A 246 -39.09 -10.96 24.09
N LEU A 247 -38.08 -11.78 24.40
CA LEU A 247 -38.23 -13.23 24.57
C LEU A 247 -38.87 -13.62 25.91
N HIS A 248 -38.77 -12.79 26.96
CA HIS A 248 -39.29 -13.08 28.31
C HIS A 248 -40.68 -12.47 28.59
N GLY A 249 -41.26 -11.70 27.66
CA GLY A 249 -42.71 -11.51 27.52
C GLY A 249 -43.43 -10.77 28.63
N ASP A 250 -43.41 -9.43 28.58
CA ASP A 250 -44.45 -8.57 29.16
C ASP A 250 -45.03 -7.69 28.04
N VAL A 251 -46.05 -8.20 27.34
CA VAL A 251 -46.88 -7.39 26.44
C VAL A 251 -48.04 -6.83 27.27
N ALA A 252 -47.95 -5.55 27.62
CA ALA A 252 -49.09 -4.81 28.15
C ALA A 252 -50.17 -4.68 27.05
N PRO A 253 -51.45 -4.98 27.34
CA PRO A 253 -52.52 -4.80 26.37
C PRO A 253 -52.79 -3.31 26.17
N ASN A 254 -52.76 -2.86 24.92
CA ASN A 254 -53.19 -1.52 24.51
C ASN A 254 -54.73 -1.51 24.43
N ASP A 255 -55.38 -0.96 25.45
CA ASP A 255 -56.77 -0.50 25.36
C ASP A 255 -56.81 0.86 24.66
N ALA A 256 -57.35 0.90 23.44
CA ALA A 256 -57.70 2.13 22.74
C ALA A 256 -59.16 2.04 22.26
N ASP A 257 -60.05 2.47 23.15
CA ASP A 257 -61.44 2.81 22.89
C ASP A 257 -61.54 4.06 21.97
N GLY A 258 -62.57 4.09 21.12
CA GLY A 258 -63.12 5.33 20.56
C GLY A 258 -63.14 5.43 19.03
N GLY A 259 -64.26 5.02 18.42
CA GLY A 259 -64.49 5.25 16.98
C GLY A 259 -65.92 4.95 16.52
N THR A 260 -66.86 5.82 16.87
CA THR A 260 -68.25 5.85 16.39
C THR A 260 -68.37 6.38 14.96
N ALA A 261 -69.05 5.66 14.06
CA ALA A 261 -69.90 6.12 12.93
C ALA A 261 -70.26 4.86 12.10
N GLY A 262 -71.49 4.57 11.67
CA GLY A 262 -72.64 5.41 11.44
C GLY A 262 -73.12 5.19 10.00
N VAL A 263 -74.15 4.33 9.84
CA VAL A 263 -74.95 3.99 8.65
C VAL A 263 -74.33 3.02 7.64
#